data_AF-K1UDN8-F1
#
_entry.id   AF-K1UDN8-F1
#
_cell.length_a   1.000
_cell.length_b   1.000
_cell.length_c   1.000
_cell.angle_alpha   90.00
_cell.angle_beta   90.00
_cell.angle_gamma   90.00
#
_symmetry.space_group_name_H-M   'P 1'
#
loop_
_entity.id
_entity.type
_entity.pdbx_description
1 polymer ?
#
loop_
_entity_poly.entity_id
_entity_poly.type
_entity_poly.pdbx_seq_one_letter_code
_entity_poly.pdbx_strand_id
1 'polypeptide(L)'
;MRRQKANAAQGLPELIEIAAGKKFTENYKEKHTIDAMYGWYRYESRFALPVFNEVGEIERYNVFNVIMVIRHAKDGKMYLYDIMNIKKKRAPFSSPKTLLSKKPIS
;
A
#
# COMPACT_ATOMS: atom_id res chain seq x y z
N MET A 1 -15.53 -15.46 -19.15
CA MET A 1 -14.69 -14.97 -18.03
C MET A 1 -15.27 -13.63 -17.55
N ARG A 2 -15.85 -13.55 -16.34
CA ARG A 2 -16.42 -12.30 -15.82
C ARG A 2 -15.26 -11.46 -15.28
N ARG A 3 -14.89 -10.40 -16.00
CA ARG A 3 -13.88 -9.43 -15.54
C ARG A 3 -14.52 -8.65 -14.39
N GLN A 4 -14.34 -9.10 -13.15
CA GLN A 4 -14.77 -8.32 -12.00
C GLN A 4 -13.96 -7.02 -11.99
N LYS A 5 -14.65 -5.88 -12.04
CA LYS A 5 -14.05 -4.59 -11.71
C LYS A 5 -13.80 -4.61 -10.20
N ALA A 6 -12.66 -5.13 -9.77
CA ALA A 6 -12.24 -5.01 -8.37
C ALA A 6 -12.15 -3.53 -8.03
N ASN A 7 -12.89 -3.09 -7.01
CA ASN A 7 -12.80 -1.71 -6.56
C ASN A 7 -11.53 -1.58 -5.71
N ALA A 8 -10.57 -0.77 -6.17
CA ALA A 8 -9.32 -0.54 -5.44
C ALA A 8 -9.54 -0.04 -4.01
N ALA A 9 -10.68 0.60 -3.74
CA ALA A 9 -11.06 1.06 -2.40
C ALA A 9 -11.22 -0.08 -1.38
N GLN A 10 -11.50 -1.31 -1.83
CA GLN A 10 -11.69 -2.46 -0.94
C GLN A 10 -10.43 -2.85 -0.18
N GLY A 11 -9.23 -2.51 -0.71
CA GLY A 11 -7.95 -2.81 -0.07
C GLY A 11 -7.37 -1.66 0.77
N LEU A 12 -8.09 -0.53 0.89
CA LEU A 12 -7.63 0.62 1.66
C LEU A 12 -7.56 0.36 3.17
N PRO A 13 -8.53 -0.34 3.81
CA PRO A 13 -8.45 -0.65 5.23
C PRO A 13 -7.18 -1.41 5.60
N GLU A 14 -6.83 -2.44 4.84
CA GLU A 14 -5.64 -3.27 5.06
C GLU A 14 -4.35 -2.47 4.85
N LEU A 15 -4.36 -1.55 3.88
CA LEU A 15 -3.23 -0.66 3.64
C LEU A 15 -2.98 0.29 4.82
N ILE A 16 -4.04 0.79 5.45
CA ILE A 16 -3.99 1.66 6.64
C ILE A 16 -3.53 0.84 7.86
N GLU A 17 -4.06 -0.37 8.03
CA GLU A 17 -3.79 -1.22 9.20
C GLU A 17 -2.30 -1.56 9.34
N ILE A 18 -1.61 -1.80 8.23
CA ILE A 18 -0.17 -2.14 8.24
C ILE A 18 0.75 -0.92 8.11
N ALA A 19 0.19 0.30 8.10
CA ALA A 19 0.96 1.52 7.90
C ALA A 19 1.88 1.80 9.10
N ALA A 20 3.14 2.17 8.81
CA ALA A 20 4.16 2.39 9.82
C ALA A 20 5.02 3.62 9.48
N GLY A 21 6.03 3.92 10.30
CA GLY A 21 7.02 4.97 9.98
C GLY A 21 6.43 6.39 9.94
N LYS A 22 5.54 6.72 10.89
CA LYS A 22 4.88 8.03 11.02
C LYS A 22 5.90 9.18 10.97
N LYS A 23 5.73 10.08 10.01
CA LYS A 23 6.49 11.34 9.88
C LYS A 23 5.54 12.52 9.84
N PHE A 24 5.76 13.51 10.69
CA PHE A 24 4.94 14.72 10.78
C PHE A 24 5.57 15.89 10.01
N THR A 25 4.74 16.75 9.46
CA THR A 25 5.15 18.04 8.90
C THR A 25 4.07 19.07 9.15
N GLU A 26 4.43 20.19 9.76
CA GLU A 26 3.51 21.31 9.97
C GLU A 26 3.02 21.88 8.64
N ASN A 27 1.82 22.49 8.67
CA ASN A 27 1.32 23.20 7.50
C ASN A 27 1.83 24.65 7.49
N TYR A 28 2.74 24.95 6.57
CA TYR A 28 3.26 26.30 6.35
C TYR A 28 2.51 27.07 5.25
N LYS A 29 1.49 26.49 4.63
CA LYS A 29 0.77 27.10 3.50
C LYS A 29 -0.60 27.60 3.94
N GLU A 30 -0.85 28.89 3.73
CA GLU A 30 -2.13 29.56 4.06
C GLU A 30 -3.34 28.90 3.39
N LYS A 31 -3.17 28.37 2.17
CA LYS A 31 -4.25 27.70 1.42
C LYS A 31 -4.77 26.41 2.06
N HIS A 32 -4.09 25.83 3.04
CA HIS A 32 -4.51 24.60 3.71
C HIS A 32 -4.83 24.80 5.20
N THR A 33 -5.19 26.03 5.58
CA THR A 33 -5.57 26.41 6.95
C THR A 33 -6.82 25.69 7.47
N ILE A 34 -7.65 25.12 6.59
CA ILE A 34 -8.82 24.30 6.97
C ILE A 34 -8.52 22.80 6.79
N ASP A 35 -8.09 22.40 5.59
CA ASP A 35 -7.97 20.98 5.22
C ASP A 35 -6.79 20.25 5.87
N ALA A 36 -5.74 20.97 6.26
CA ALA A 36 -4.56 20.43 6.92
C ALA A 36 -4.08 21.37 8.04
N MET A 37 -5.04 21.95 8.78
CA MET A 37 -4.77 22.92 9.84
C MET A 37 -3.73 22.42 10.85
N TYR A 38 -3.83 21.14 11.24
CA TYR A 38 -2.92 20.52 12.19
C TYR A 38 -1.73 19.82 11.50
N GLY A 39 -1.52 20.09 10.21
CA GLY A 39 -0.40 19.58 9.43
C GLY A 39 -0.68 18.26 8.69
N TRP A 40 0.42 17.61 8.34
CA TRP A 40 0.47 16.46 7.45
C TRP A 40 1.21 15.31 8.10
N TYR A 41 0.69 14.10 7.93
CA TYR A 41 1.36 12.88 8.33
C TYR A 41 1.70 12.04 7.11
N ARG A 42 2.88 11.43 7.13
CA ARG A 42 3.30 10.44 6.15
C ARG A 42 3.48 9.10 6.82
N TYR A 43 3.00 8.05 6.19
CA TYR A 43 3.19 6.67 6.62
C TYR A 43 3.71 5.83 5.45
N GLU A 44 4.59 4.90 5.78
CA GLU A 44 5.06 3.88 4.86
C GLU A 44 4.11 2.68 4.95
N SER A 45 3.66 2.16 3.80
CA SER A 45 2.82 0.97 3.74
C SER A 45 3.16 0.15 2.49
N ARG A 46 2.45 -0.96 2.26
CA ARG A 46 2.66 -1.83 1.10
C ARG A 46 1.39 -2.57 0.68
N PHE A 47 1.31 -2.95 -0.58
CA PHE A 47 0.29 -3.88 -1.07
C PHE A 47 0.91 -4.89 -2.03
N ALA A 48 0.17 -5.97 -2.31
CA ALA A 48 0.61 -7.02 -3.22
C ALA A 48 -0.44 -7.22 -4.32
N LEU A 49 0.01 -7.30 -5.57
CA LEU A 49 -0.84 -7.69 -6.71
C LEU A 49 -0.49 -9.11 -7.14
N PRO A 50 -1.48 -10.03 -7.24
CA PRO A 50 -1.24 -11.36 -7.76
C PRO A 50 -0.92 -11.29 -9.26
N VAL A 51 -0.01 -12.17 -9.69
CA VAL A 51 0.25 -12.46 -11.10
C VAL A 51 -0.26 -13.88 -11.34
N PHE A 52 -1.09 -14.03 -12.36
CA PHE A 52 -1.71 -15.31 -12.70
C PHE A 52 -1.00 -15.95 -13.90
N ASN A 53 -0.90 -17.28 -13.89
CA ASN A 53 -0.43 -18.06 -15.04
C ASN A 53 -1.54 -18.20 -16.11
N GLU A 54 -1.24 -18.88 -17.22
CA GLU A 54 -2.18 -19.08 -18.33
C GLU A 54 -3.44 -19.86 -17.92
N VAL A 55 -3.36 -20.66 -16.86
CA VAL A 55 -4.46 -21.47 -16.32
C VAL A 55 -5.26 -20.71 -15.24
N GLY A 56 -4.89 -19.47 -14.93
CA GLY A 56 -5.57 -18.62 -13.95
C GLY A 56 -5.18 -18.86 -12.49
N GLU A 57 -4.12 -19.62 -12.23
CA GLU A 57 -3.58 -19.83 -10.89
C GLU A 57 -2.57 -18.74 -10.52
N ILE A 58 -2.45 -18.42 -9.23
CA ILE A 58 -1.49 -17.43 -8.76
C ILE A 58 -0.07 -17.98 -8.89
N GLU A 59 0.71 -17.38 -9.78
CA GLU A 59 2.12 -17.72 -10.00
C GLU A 59 3.02 -17.02 -8.98
N ARG A 60 2.74 -15.75 -8.66
CA ARG A 60 3.50 -14.93 -7.70
C ARG A 60 2.73 -13.69 -7.26
N TYR A 61 3.31 -12.96 -6.30
CA TYR A 61 2.84 -11.64 -5.89
C TYR A 61 3.90 -10.56 -6.20
N ASN A 62 3.49 -9.51 -6.90
CA ASN A 62 4.28 -8.29 -7.01
C ASN A 62 3.98 -7.40 -5.80
N VAL A 63 4.95 -7.23 -4.91
CA VAL A 63 4.82 -6.35 -3.73
C VAL A 63 5.24 -4.93 -4.10
N PHE A 64 4.46 -3.94 -3.69
CA PHE A 64 4.71 -2.51 -3.89
C PHE A 64 4.77 -1.82 -2.53
N ASN A 65 5.80 -1.01 -2.31
CA ASN A 65 5.84 -0.07 -1.19
C ASN A 65 5.20 1.25 -1.62
N VAL A 66 4.55 1.93 -0.69
CA VAL A 66 3.89 3.22 -0.90
C VAL A 66 4.16 4.17 0.26
N ILE A 67 3.96 5.46 -0.01
CA ILE A 67 3.84 6.49 1.02
C ILE A 67 2.42 7.01 1.04
N MET A 68 1.74 6.85 2.17
CA MET A 68 0.43 7.44 2.40
C MET A 68 0.59 8.84 2.98
N VAL A 69 -0.11 9.81 2.40
CA VAL A 69 -0.19 11.18 2.89
C VAL A 69 -1.55 11.37 3.55
N ILE A 70 -1.55 11.71 4.83
CA ILE A 70 -2.74 11.95 5.64
C ILE A 70 -2.76 13.43 6.02
N ARG A 71 -3.87 14.12 5.78
CA ARG A 71 -4.08 15.50 6.26
C ARG A 71 -4.87 15.49 7.57
N HIS A 72 -4.54 16.40 8.48
CA HIS A 72 -5.27 16.58 9.73
C HIS A 72 -6.02 17.90 9.70
N ALA A 73 -7.32 17.81 9.45
CA ALA A 73 -8.17 18.96 9.16
C ALA A 73 -8.64 19.66 10.44
N LYS A 74 -9.19 20.86 10.28
CA LYS A 74 -9.69 21.71 11.37
C LYS A 74 -10.73 21.03 12.27
N ASP A 75 -11.53 20.12 11.71
CA ASP A 75 -12.50 19.31 12.45
C ASP A 75 -11.87 18.27 13.38
N GLY A 76 -10.54 18.19 13.44
CA GLY A 76 -9.79 17.25 14.25
C GLY A 76 -9.65 15.87 13.63
N LYS A 77 -10.23 15.61 12.46
CA LYS A 77 -10.20 14.31 11.79
C LYS A 77 -9.02 14.19 10.83
N MET A 78 -8.58 12.95 10.64
CA MET A 78 -7.53 12.58 9.71
C MET A 78 -8.14 12.00 8.43
N TYR A 79 -7.64 12.45 7.28
CA TYR A 79 -8.13 12.02 5.97
C TYR A 79 -6.97 11.54 5.11
N LEU A 80 -7.11 10.38 4.48
CA LEU A 80 -6.21 9.94 3.43
C LEU A 80 -6.30 10.92 2.26
N TYR A 81 -5.21 11.63 2.01
CA TYR A 81 -5.11 12.65 0.97
C TYR A 81 -4.55 12.06 -0.32
N ASP A 82 -3.46 11.30 -0.22
CA ASP A 82 -2.78 10.72 -1.37
C ASP A 82 -2.05 9.41 -1.01
N ILE A 83 -1.86 8.55 -2.00
CA ILE A 83 -0.97 7.38 -1.96
C ILE A 83 0.06 7.57 -3.06
N MET A 84 1.27 7.92 -2.66
CA MET A 84 2.34 8.32 -3.57
C MET A 84 3.54 7.37 -3.49
N ASN A 85 4.54 7.62 -4.34
CA ASN A 85 5.81 6.89 -4.36
C ASN A 85 5.66 5.36 -4.46
N ILE A 86 4.68 4.90 -5.25
CA ILE A 86 4.43 3.48 -5.48
C ILE A 86 5.64 2.87 -6.19
N LYS A 87 6.34 1.98 -5.49
CA LYS A 87 7.55 1.32 -6.01
C LYS A 87 7.48 -0.19 -5.82
N LYS A 88 7.60 -0.93 -6.92
CA LYS A 88 7.70 -2.39 -6.89
C LYS A 88 8.97 -2.80 -6.13
N LYS A 89 8.82 -3.63 -5.11
CA LYS A 89 9.95 -4.28 -4.44
C LYS A 89 10.56 -5.30 -5.41
N ARG A 90 11.82 -5.09 -5.79
CA ARG A 90 12.55 -6.09 -6.58
C ARG A 90 12.89 -7.25 -5.64
N ALA A 91 12.71 -8.48 -6.10
CA ALA A 91 13.28 -9.62 -5.41
C ALA A 91 14.81 -9.41 -5.34
N PRO A 92 15.47 -9.66 -4.20
CA PRO A 92 16.92 -9.67 -4.18
C PRO A 92 17.39 -10.73 -5.18
N PHE A 93 18.33 -10.34 -6.04
CA PHE A 93 18.88 -11.14 -7.14
C PHE A 93 19.42 -12.51 -6.67
N SER A 94 19.69 -12.66 -5.37
CA SER A 94 20.18 -13.87 -4.71
C SER A 94 19.12 -14.65 -3.92
N SER A 95 17.90 -14.81 -4.44
CA SER A 95 16.93 -15.75 -3.86
C SER A 95 17.00 -17.07 -4.64
N PRO A 96 17.55 -18.18 -4.09
CA PRO A 96 17.42 -19.48 -4.74
C PRO A 96 15.94 -19.81 -4.89
N LYS A 97 15.52 -20.18 -6.10
CA LYS A 97 14.21 -20.77 -6.37
C LYS A 97 14.09 -22.10 -5.60
N THR A 98 13.61 -22.08 -4.37
CA THR A 98 13.17 -23.26 -3.58
C THR A 98 12.83 -22.71 -2.19
N LEU A 99 11.63 -22.82 -1.62
CA LEU A 99 11.08 -24.06 -1.05
C LEU A 99 9.56 -23.87 -0.80
N LEU A 100 8.71 -24.42 -1.67
CA LEU A 100 7.40 -24.96 -1.27
C LEU A 100 7.01 -26.13 -2.18
N SER A 101 7.91 -27.10 -2.28
CA SER A 101 7.64 -28.43 -2.84
C SER A 101 8.16 -29.47 -1.85
N LYS A 102 7.55 -29.54 -0.67
CA LYS A 102 7.70 -30.70 0.21
C LYS A 102 6.34 -31.04 0.82
N LYS A 103 5.49 -31.69 0.04
CA LYS A 103 4.66 -32.77 0.58
C LYS A 103 5.36 -34.08 0.20
N PRO A 104 5.84 -34.90 1.15
CA PRO A 104 6.24 -36.25 0.83
C PRO A 104 4.99 -37.03 0.43
N ILE A 105 5.08 -37.71 -0.71
CA ILE A 105 4.17 -38.79 -1.07
C ILE A 105 4.61 -40.00 -0.25
N SER A 106 3.76 -40.44 0.66
CA SER A 106 3.57 -41.85 1.00
C SER A 106 2.16 -42.03 1.53
#